data_AF-A0A7X5L8A9-F1
#
_entry.id   AF-A0A7X5L8A9-F1
#
_cell.length_a   1.000
_cell.length_b   1.000
_cell.length_c   1.000
_cell.angle_alpha   90.00
_cell.angle_beta   90.00
_cell.angle_gamma   90.00
#
_symmetry.space_group_name_H-M   'P 1'
#
loop_
_entity.id
_entity.type
_entity.pdbx_description
1 polymer ?
#
loop_
_entity_poly.entity_id
_entity_poly.type
_entity_poly.pdbx_seq_one_letter_code
_entity_poly.pdbx_strand_id
1 'polypeptide(L)'
;MYKELYGKNPPHETSVSGKQYTTSDRRIWENDIITIDLSPQCGQIWGDYARTIIVENGQVTDKIAAIKNEEWRQGLEMEELLHAELRRFVTPDTSFEELYFHFNEVICQDGFVNLDFMGNLGHSIVKKKEDRIYIEKGNTAKLSDVSFFTFEPHICKKNSVYGFKKENIYYFENGALREL
;
A
#
# COMPACT_ATOMS: atom_id res chain seq x y z
N MET A 1 20.87 -11.24 -1.56
CA MET A 1 20.80 -11.16 -3.02
C MET A 1 20.87 -9.72 -3.56
N TYR A 2 20.22 -8.71 -2.95
CA TYR A 2 20.29 -7.31 -3.44
C TYR A 2 21.56 -6.50 -3.04
N LYS A 3 22.24 -6.82 -1.93
CA LYS A 3 23.43 -6.07 -1.47
C LYS A 3 24.70 -6.29 -2.30
N GLU A 4 24.79 -7.39 -3.06
CA GLU A 4 26.03 -7.76 -3.78
C GLU A 4 26.13 -7.13 -5.17
N LEU A 5 25.04 -6.56 -5.71
CA LEU A 5 24.99 -6.08 -7.09
C LEU A 5 25.27 -4.56 -7.26
N TYR A 6 25.18 -3.73 -6.22
CA TYR A 6 25.15 -2.27 -6.38
C TYR A 6 26.15 -1.43 -5.55
N GLY A 7 27.16 -2.06 -4.91
CA GLY A 7 28.13 -1.31 -4.11
C GLY A 7 27.52 -0.54 -2.94
N LYS A 8 28.28 0.38 -2.33
CA LYS A 8 27.89 1.06 -1.07
C LYS A 8 26.73 2.06 -1.19
N ASN A 9 26.32 2.44 -2.40
CA ASN A 9 25.25 3.40 -2.67
C ASN A 9 24.34 2.85 -3.77
N PRO A 10 23.30 2.05 -3.44
CA PRO A 10 22.37 1.57 -4.44
C PRO A 10 21.61 2.75 -5.07
N PRO A 11 21.30 2.70 -6.38
CA PRO A 11 20.56 3.75 -7.08
C PRO A 11 19.09 3.88 -6.63
N HIS A 12 18.60 2.93 -5.82
CA HIS A 12 17.23 2.86 -5.32
C HIS A 12 17.22 2.50 -3.83
N GLU A 13 16.31 3.11 -3.06
CA GLU A 13 16.11 2.76 -1.66
C GLU A 13 15.28 1.46 -1.57
N THR A 14 15.80 0.49 -0.83
CA THR A 14 15.05 -0.74 -0.52
C THR A 14 14.06 -0.46 0.61
N SER A 15 12.85 -1.02 0.53
CA SER A 15 11.90 -1.01 1.65
C SER A 15 12.57 -1.59 2.92
N VAL A 16 12.59 -0.78 3.98
CA VAL A 16 13.14 -1.13 5.30
C VAL A 16 12.13 -0.73 6.37
N SER A 17 12.20 -1.37 7.54
CA SER A 17 11.33 -0.98 8.66
C SER A 17 11.47 0.52 8.97
N GLY A 18 10.35 1.21 9.19
CA GLY A 18 10.36 2.63 9.58
C GLY A 18 11.16 2.95 10.85
N LYS A 19 11.44 1.95 11.70
CA LYS A 19 12.35 2.10 12.86
C LYS A 19 13.82 2.27 12.47
N GLN A 20 14.19 1.80 11.29
CA GLN A 20 15.54 1.79 10.74
C GLN A 20 15.68 2.72 9.53
N TYR A 21 14.55 3.17 8.98
CA TYR A 21 14.52 4.10 7.86
C TYR A 21 15.19 5.41 8.26
N THR A 22 16.13 5.85 7.42
CA THR A 22 16.74 7.17 7.51
C THR A 22 16.61 7.79 6.14
N THR A 23 16.03 8.99 6.08
CA THR A 23 15.91 9.73 4.81
C THR A 23 17.30 9.99 4.24
N SER A 24 17.51 9.71 2.95
CA SER A 24 18.72 10.13 2.25
C SER A 24 18.62 11.60 1.81
N ASP A 25 19.77 12.23 1.53
CA ASP A 25 19.84 13.57 0.90
C ASP A 25 19.56 13.50 -0.63
N ARG A 26 18.76 12.54 -1.07
CA ARG A 26 18.43 12.33 -2.48
C ARG A 26 17.57 13.47 -2.99
N ARG A 27 18.01 14.09 -4.08
CA ARG A 27 17.17 15.02 -4.86
C ARG A 27 16.19 14.21 -5.70
N ILE A 28 14.96 14.69 -5.82
CA ILE A 28 13.97 14.18 -6.78
C ILE A 28 14.37 14.65 -8.18
N TRP A 29 14.37 13.74 -9.16
CA TRP A 29 14.74 13.99 -10.55
C TRP A 29 13.50 14.19 -11.43
N GLU A 30 13.74 14.56 -12.69
CA GLU A 30 12.68 14.77 -13.68
C GLU A 30 11.90 13.50 -14.06
N ASN A 31 12.45 12.32 -13.75
CA ASN A 31 11.86 11.01 -13.97
C ASN A 31 12.01 10.21 -12.68
N ASP A 32 10.99 10.25 -11.83
CA ASP A 32 11.03 9.63 -10.51
C ASP A 32 9.66 9.13 -10.06
N ILE A 33 9.70 8.08 -9.24
CA ILE A 33 8.55 7.57 -8.51
C ILE A 33 8.73 7.85 -7.03
N ILE A 34 7.70 8.39 -6.41
CA ILE A 34 7.76 8.86 -5.02
C ILE A 34 6.58 8.25 -4.28
N THR A 35 6.83 7.43 -3.28
CA THR A 35 5.79 7.03 -2.34
C THR A 35 5.85 7.94 -1.13
N ILE A 36 4.75 8.63 -0.86
CA ILE A 36 4.53 9.40 0.36
C ILE A 36 3.65 8.55 1.24
N ASP A 37 4.07 8.31 2.47
CA ASP A 37 3.36 7.54 3.49
C ASP A 37 3.34 8.35 4.78
N LEU A 38 2.16 8.77 5.20
CA LEU A 38 1.95 9.72 6.29
C LEU A 38 0.88 9.20 7.24
N SER A 39 1.23 9.16 8.53
CA SER A 39 0.27 8.89 9.61
C SER A 39 0.06 10.13 10.48
N PRO A 40 -0.69 11.15 10.01
CA PRO A 40 -0.89 12.40 10.76
C PRO A 40 -1.67 12.14 12.05
N GLN A 41 -1.39 12.92 13.10
CA GLN A 41 -2.02 12.76 14.41
C GLN A 41 -2.72 14.04 14.86
N CYS A 42 -3.95 13.93 15.34
CA CYS A 42 -4.68 14.98 16.04
C CYS A 42 -5.16 14.45 17.40
N GLY A 43 -4.52 14.89 18.48
CA GLY A 43 -4.79 14.35 19.82
C GLY A 43 -4.43 12.86 19.91
N GLN A 44 -5.42 12.00 20.18
CA GLN A 44 -5.25 10.54 20.24
C GLN A 44 -5.70 9.81 18.97
N ILE A 45 -6.06 10.55 17.93
CA ILE A 45 -6.53 10.00 16.66
C ILE A 45 -5.42 10.11 15.62
N TRP A 46 -5.19 9.03 14.90
CA TRP A 46 -4.19 8.92 13.84
C TRP A 46 -4.93 8.70 12.52
N GLY A 47 -4.52 9.41 11.48
CA GLY A 47 -4.83 9.05 10.11
C GLY A 47 -3.76 8.12 9.54
N ASP A 48 -4.04 7.59 8.36
CA ASP A 48 -3.09 6.85 7.54
C ASP A 48 -3.39 7.18 6.07
N TYR A 49 -2.33 7.51 5.35
CA TYR A 49 -2.43 7.94 3.96
C TYR A 49 -1.11 7.72 3.24
N ALA A 50 -1.14 6.79 2.28
CA ALA A 50 -0.05 6.52 1.38
C ALA A 50 -0.44 6.70 -0.09
N ARG A 51 0.41 7.35 -0.87
CA ARG A 51 0.27 7.53 -2.32
C ARG A 51 1.61 7.42 -3.02
N THR A 52 1.60 6.72 -4.14
CA THR A 52 2.66 6.80 -5.14
C THR A 52 2.37 7.92 -6.16
N ILE A 53 3.32 8.82 -6.30
CA ILE A 53 3.30 9.98 -7.19
C ILE A 53 4.36 9.79 -8.28
N ILE A 54 3.99 10.12 -9.52
CA ILE A 54 4.89 10.04 -10.67
C ILE A 54 5.35 11.44 -11.08
N VAL A 55 6.66 11.59 -11.19
CA VAL A 55 7.32 12.70 -11.88
C VAL A 55 7.83 12.16 -13.22
N GLU A 56 7.30 12.67 -14.33
CA GLU A 56 7.70 12.25 -15.68
C GLU A 56 8.01 13.48 -16.53
N ASN A 57 9.23 13.55 -17.08
CA ASN A 57 9.76 14.71 -17.80
C ASN A 57 9.61 16.04 -17.04
N GLY A 58 9.86 16.01 -15.73
CA GLY A 58 9.80 17.17 -14.85
C GLY A 58 8.38 17.63 -14.50
N GLN A 59 7.35 16.87 -14.87
CA GLN A 59 5.96 17.15 -14.56
C GLN A 59 5.41 16.12 -13.57
N VAL A 60 4.71 16.61 -12.54
CA VAL A 60 3.93 15.76 -11.64
C VAL A 60 2.55 15.54 -12.28
N THR A 61 2.07 14.30 -12.33
CA THR A 61 0.73 13.99 -12.80
C THR A 61 -0.04 13.15 -11.78
N ASP A 62 -1.30 13.53 -11.56
CA ASP A 62 -2.31 12.78 -10.80
C ASP A 62 -3.19 11.91 -11.72
N LYS A 63 -3.08 12.09 -13.04
CA LYS A 63 -3.85 11.34 -14.04
C LYS A 63 -3.05 10.15 -14.53
N ILE A 64 -3.48 8.96 -14.12
CA ILE A 64 -2.86 7.68 -14.53
C ILE A 64 -2.77 7.57 -16.06
N ALA A 65 -3.84 7.93 -16.78
CA ALA A 65 -3.89 7.87 -18.24
C ALA A 65 -2.90 8.82 -18.96
N ALA A 66 -2.32 9.79 -18.27
CA ALA A 66 -1.34 10.73 -18.84
C ALA A 66 0.11 10.22 -18.72
N ILE A 67 0.36 9.16 -17.94
CA ILE A 67 1.68 8.58 -17.72
C ILE A 67 2.11 7.81 -18.97
N LYS A 68 3.25 8.16 -19.56
CA LYS A 68 3.77 7.52 -20.77
C LYS A 68 4.56 6.25 -20.45
N ASN A 69 5.28 6.23 -19.34
CA ASN A 69 5.97 5.04 -18.87
C ASN A 69 4.94 3.95 -18.53
N GLU A 70 4.95 2.89 -19.33
CA GLU A 70 3.97 1.81 -19.25
C GLU A 70 3.99 1.09 -17.90
N GLU A 71 5.17 0.85 -17.34
CA GLU A 71 5.32 0.15 -16.06
C GLU A 71 4.79 0.99 -14.89
N TRP A 72 5.11 2.28 -14.88
CA TRP A 72 4.61 3.20 -13.85
C TRP A 72 3.10 3.35 -13.91
N ARG A 73 2.55 3.44 -15.13
CA ARG A 73 1.11 3.46 -15.34
C ARG A 73 0.45 2.17 -14.85
N GLN A 74 0.98 1.01 -15.23
CA GLN A 74 0.46 -0.30 -14.83
C GLN A 74 0.48 -0.49 -13.31
N GLY A 75 1.52 -0.02 -12.61
CA GLY A 75 1.58 -0.09 -11.15
C GLY A 75 0.45 0.69 -10.48
N LEU A 76 0.18 1.92 -10.92
CA LEU A 76 -0.95 2.70 -10.40
C LEU A 76 -2.32 2.15 -10.83
N GLU A 77 -2.44 1.61 -12.05
CA GLU A 77 -3.67 0.92 -12.49
C GLU A 77 -3.98 -0.31 -11.63
N MET A 78 -2.95 -1.05 -11.21
CA MET A 78 -3.11 -2.19 -10.32
C MET A 78 -3.60 -1.78 -8.93
N GLU A 79 -3.07 -0.68 -8.36
CA GLU A 79 -3.58 -0.10 -7.13
C GLU A 79 -5.09 0.26 -7.23
N GLU A 80 -5.49 0.94 -8.30
CA GLU A 80 -6.92 1.24 -8.53
C GLU A 80 -7.78 -0.02 -8.66
N LEU A 81 -7.27 -1.05 -9.34
CA LEU A 81 -7.94 -2.34 -9.48
C LEU A 81 -8.14 -3.01 -8.13
N LEU A 82 -7.12 -3.03 -7.26
CA LEU A 82 -7.18 -3.63 -5.93
C LEU A 82 -8.23 -2.91 -5.05
N HIS A 83 -8.22 -1.58 -5.02
CA HIS A 83 -9.24 -0.83 -4.28
C HIS A 83 -10.65 -0.99 -4.88
N ALA A 84 -10.79 -1.14 -6.20
CA ALA A 84 -12.08 -1.43 -6.83
C ALA A 84 -12.56 -2.85 -6.54
N GLU A 85 -11.65 -3.81 -6.43
CA GLU A 85 -11.93 -5.19 -6.04
C GLU A 85 -12.34 -5.27 -4.57
N LEU A 86 -11.72 -4.47 -3.68
CA LEU A 86 -12.07 -4.43 -2.27
C LEU A 86 -13.57 -4.15 -2.11
N ARG A 87 -14.06 -3.10 -2.78
CA ARG A 87 -15.47 -2.70 -2.75
C ARG A 87 -16.43 -3.78 -3.28
N ARG A 88 -15.96 -4.71 -4.11
CA ARG A 88 -16.76 -5.81 -4.67
C ARG A 88 -16.73 -7.05 -3.78
N PHE A 89 -15.58 -7.33 -3.17
CA PHE A 89 -15.32 -8.56 -2.44
C PHE A 89 -15.82 -8.52 -1.00
N VAL A 90 -15.62 -7.41 -0.28
CA VAL A 90 -15.83 -7.41 1.17
C VAL A 90 -17.27 -7.24 1.58
N THR A 91 -17.61 -7.92 2.67
CA THR A 91 -18.84 -7.77 3.43
C THR A 91 -18.49 -7.54 4.90
N PRO A 92 -19.45 -7.12 5.75
CA PRO A 92 -19.20 -7.02 7.20
C PRO A 92 -18.62 -8.30 7.81
N ASP A 93 -19.04 -9.47 7.30
CA ASP A 93 -18.62 -10.78 7.81
C ASP A 93 -17.29 -11.28 7.26
N THR A 94 -16.74 -10.64 6.22
CA THR A 94 -15.43 -10.99 5.68
C THR A 94 -14.38 -10.81 6.78
N SER A 95 -13.53 -11.80 6.96
CA SER A 95 -12.43 -11.77 7.92
C SER A 95 -11.18 -11.10 7.37
N PHE A 96 -10.30 -10.65 8.27
CA PHE A 96 -8.98 -10.14 7.91
C PHE A 96 -8.14 -11.20 7.17
N GLU A 97 -8.25 -12.48 7.53
CA GLU A 97 -7.55 -13.58 6.86
C GLU A 97 -8.09 -13.87 5.44
N GLU A 98 -9.41 -13.87 5.24
CA GLU A 98 -10.00 -14.05 3.90
C GLU A 98 -9.55 -12.92 2.97
N LEU A 99 -9.53 -11.69 3.49
CA LEU A 99 -9.02 -10.53 2.76
C LEU A 99 -7.54 -10.70 2.41
N TYR A 100 -6.72 -11.17 3.36
CA TYR A 100 -5.30 -11.46 3.12
C TYR A 100 -5.09 -12.45 1.98
N PHE A 101 -5.80 -13.58 1.97
CA PHE A 101 -5.61 -14.61 0.95
C PHE A 101 -6.09 -14.16 -0.43
N HIS A 102 -7.28 -13.57 -0.50
CA HIS A 102 -7.87 -13.11 -1.77
C HIS A 102 -6.95 -12.10 -2.47
N PHE A 103 -6.49 -11.08 -1.76
CA PHE A 103 -5.72 -10.01 -2.38
C PHE A 103 -4.28 -10.39 -2.70
N ASN A 104 -3.63 -11.21 -1.88
CA ASN A 104 -2.32 -11.74 -2.26
C ASN A 104 -2.41 -12.68 -3.48
N GLU A 105 -3.53 -13.39 -3.66
CA GLU A 105 -3.79 -14.15 -4.89
C GLU A 105 -3.99 -13.23 -6.10
N VAL A 106 -4.86 -12.21 -6.02
CA VAL A 106 -5.09 -11.23 -7.10
C VAL A 106 -3.78 -10.55 -7.51
N ILE A 107 -3.00 -10.05 -6.55
CA ILE A 107 -1.69 -9.42 -6.79
C ILE A 107 -0.77 -10.38 -7.58
N CYS A 108 -0.70 -11.64 -7.18
CA CYS A 108 0.16 -12.64 -7.83
C CYS A 108 -0.32 -12.99 -9.24
N GLN A 109 -1.63 -13.16 -9.44
CA GLN A 109 -2.24 -13.52 -10.73
C GLN A 109 -2.01 -12.43 -11.79
N ASP A 110 -2.03 -11.16 -11.41
CA ASP A 110 -1.74 -10.02 -12.30
C ASP A 110 -0.24 -9.74 -12.50
N GLY A 111 0.64 -10.62 -12.00
CA GLY A 111 2.09 -10.53 -12.21
C GLY A 111 2.80 -9.52 -11.30
N PHE A 112 2.18 -9.15 -10.19
CA PHE A 112 2.75 -8.32 -9.13
C PHE A 112 3.19 -9.18 -7.93
N VAL A 113 3.91 -8.54 -7.01
CA VAL A 113 4.40 -9.11 -5.76
C VAL A 113 4.07 -8.14 -4.64
N ASN A 114 3.54 -8.64 -3.52
CA ASN A 114 3.41 -7.86 -2.30
C ASN A 114 4.80 -7.64 -1.67
N LEU A 115 5.15 -6.38 -1.43
CA LEU A 115 6.43 -5.95 -0.87
C LEU A 115 6.46 -5.97 0.67
N ASP A 116 5.31 -6.17 1.33
CA ASP A 116 5.31 -6.38 2.77
C ASP A 116 5.96 -7.74 3.12
N PHE A 117 6.83 -7.74 4.13
CA PHE A 117 7.62 -8.91 4.52
C PHE A 117 6.76 -10.09 5.01
N MET A 118 5.57 -9.81 5.53
CA MET A 118 4.60 -10.80 6.01
C MET A 118 3.39 -10.91 5.08
N GLY A 119 3.40 -10.21 3.93
CA GLY A 119 2.27 -10.14 3.00
C GLY A 119 1.08 -9.37 3.55
N ASN A 120 1.27 -8.54 4.59
CA ASN A 120 0.22 -7.70 5.14
C ASN A 120 -0.31 -6.72 4.09
N LEU A 121 -1.60 -6.36 4.21
CA LEU A 121 -2.30 -5.48 3.27
C LEU A 121 -2.99 -4.29 3.98
N GLY A 122 -2.70 -4.10 5.26
CA GLY A 122 -3.33 -3.08 6.10
C GLY A 122 -3.68 -3.57 7.49
N HIS A 123 -4.34 -2.70 8.25
CA HIS A 123 -4.57 -2.93 9.67
C HIS A 123 -5.76 -2.15 10.22
N SER A 124 -6.21 -2.48 11.43
CA SER A 124 -7.20 -1.68 12.13
C SER A 124 -6.66 -0.30 12.51
N ILE A 125 -7.55 0.71 12.54
CA ILE A 125 -7.23 2.02 13.11
C ILE A 125 -7.64 2.00 14.59
N VAL A 126 -6.68 2.26 15.47
CA VAL A 126 -6.82 2.14 16.92
C VAL A 126 -6.18 3.32 17.65
N LYS A 127 -6.64 3.60 18.88
CA LYS A 127 -6.07 4.68 19.72
C LYS A 127 -4.77 4.26 20.41
N LYS A 128 -4.60 2.97 20.68
CA LYS A 128 -3.39 2.38 21.28
C LYS A 128 -2.79 1.41 20.29
N LYS A 129 -1.49 1.52 20.05
CA LYS A 129 -0.80 0.74 19.01
C LYS A 129 -0.85 -0.77 19.29
N GLU A 130 -0.83 -1.15 20.56
CA GLU A 130 -0.92 -2.53 21.03
C GLU A 130 -2.26 -3.22 20.73
N ASP A 131 -3.33 -2.46 20.44
CA ASP A 131 -4.64 -3.00 20.07
C ASP A 131 -4.77 -3.25 18.56
N ARG A 132 -3.72 -2.92 17.78
CA ARG A 132 -3.75 -3.03 16.31
C ARG A 132 -3.74 -4.49 15.88
N ILE A 133 -4.66 -4.83 14.97
CA ILE A 133 -4.72 -6.11 14.27
C ILE A 133 -4.50 -5.88 12.78
N TYR A 134 -4.04 -6.90 12.08
CA TYR A 134 -3.52 -6.79 10.71
C TYR A 134 -4.32 -7.66 9.73
N ILE A 135 -4.37 -7.24 8.47
CA ILE A 135 -4.83 -8.07 7.35
C ILE A 135 -3.72 -9.09 7.07
N GLU A 136 -3.77 -10.21 7.79
CA GLU A 136 -2.71 -11.21 7.81
C GLU A 136 -3.28 -12.62 7.98
N LYS A 137 -2.47 -13.62 7.60
CA LYS A 137 -2.79 -15.03 7.81
C LYS A 137 -3.00 -15.32 9.31
N GLY A 138 -4.06 -16.04 9.63
CA GLY A 138 -4.44 -16.44 10.98
C GLY A 138 -5.30 -15.43 11.74
N ASN A 139 -5.55 -14.23 11.21
CA ASN A 139 -6.44 -13.26 11.85
C ASN A 139 -7.90 -13.48 11.40
N THR A 140 -8.68 -14.17 12.23
CA THR A 140 -10.08 -14.53 11.94
C THR A 140 -11.10 -13.49 12.40
N ALA A 141 -10.66 -12.33 12.91
CA ALA A 141 -11.57 -11.23 13.22
C ALA A 141 -12.30 -10.77 11.96
N LYS A 142 -13.54 -10.34 12.09
CA LYS A 142 -14.33 -9.77 10.99
C LYS A 142 -13.94 -8.33 10.76
N LEU A 143 -14.06 -7.84 9.52
CA LEU A 143 -13.85 -6.43 9.23
C LEU A 143 -14.85 -5.54 9.99
N SER A 144 -16.07 -6.02 10.27
CA SER A 144 -17.04 -5.31 11.10
C SER A 144 -16.70 -5.24 12.60
N ASP A 145 -15.73 -6.03 13.08
CA ASP A 145 -15.34 -6.03 14.49
C ASP A 145 -14.51 -4.79 14.86
N VAL A 146 -14.02 -4.05 13.86
CA VAL A 146 -13.29 -2.80 14.04
C VAL A 146 -14.07 -1.62 13.48
N SER A 147 -13.88 -0.43 14.07
CA SER A 147 -14.56 0.78 13.58
C SER A 147 -14.04 1.24 12.23
N PHE A 148 -12.73 1.11 11.99
CA PHE A 148 -12.06 1.52 10.77
C PHE A 148 -10.86 0.60 10.52
N PHE A 149 -10.53 0.37 9.25
CA PHE A 149 -9.33 -0.36 8.84
C PHE A 149 -8.69 0.28 7.62
N THR A 150 -7.38 0.16 7.48
CA THR A 150 -6.65 0.52 6.27
C THR A 150 -6.68 -0.65 5.29
N PHE A 151 -6.73 -0.32 4.01
CA PHE A 151 -6.29 -1.21 2.96
C PHE A 151 -5.20 -0.50 2.18
N GLU A 152 -4.00 -1.05 2.23
CA GLU A 152 -2.74 -0.41 1.84
C GLU A 152 -1.75 -1.38 1.15
N PRO A 153 -2.18 -2.08 0.08
CA PRO A 153 -1.27 -2.94 -0.66
C PRO A 153 -0.02 -2.15 -1.09
N HIS A 154 1.16 -2.70 -0.81
CA HIS A 154 2.43 -2.18 -1.28
C HIS A 154 3.00 -3.19 -2.27
N ILE A 155 2.93 -2.89 -3.57
CA ILE A 155 3.17 -3.87 -4.63
C ILE A 155 4.32 -3.47 -5.54
N CYS A 156 4.86 -4.45 -6.24
CA CYS A 156 5.87 -4.27 -7.27
C CYS A 156 5.60 -5.25 -8.41
N LYS A 157 5.74 -4.80 -9.66
CA LYS A 157 5.68 -5.71 -10.80
C LYS A 157 6.82 -6.72 -10.69
N LYS A 158 6.58 -8.00 -11.01
CA LYS A 158 7.60 -9.03 -10.85
C LYS A 158 8.89 -8.67 -11.60
N ASN A 159 10.02 -8.72 -10.88
CA ASN A 159 11.36 -8.32 -11.35
C ASN A 159 11.57 -6.81 -11.56
N SER A 160 10.64 -5.96 -11.14
CA SER A 160 10.81 -4.50 -11.13
C SER A 160 11.54 -4.03 -9.87
N VAL A 161 12.03 -2.79 -9.93
CA VAL A 161 12.60 -2.05 -8.81
C VAL A 161 11.64 -1.00 -8.26
N TYR A 162 10.47 -0.81 -8.89
CA TYR A 162 9.51 0.23 -8.52
C TYR A 162 8.40 -0.32 -7.63
N GLY A 163 8.27 0.28 -6.45
CA GLY A 163 7.17 0.02 -5.52
C GLY A 163 6.02 1.01 -5.73
N PHE A 164 4.80 0.51 -5.63
CA PHE A 164 3.56 1.27 -5.71
C PHE A 164 2.77 1.00 -4.43
N LYS A 165 2.20 2.05 -3.84
CA LYS A 165 1.36 1.94 -2.65
C LYS A 165 0.23 2.94 -2.76
N LYS A 166 -0.99 2.45 -2.55
CA LYS A 166 -2.16 3.28 -2.30
C LYS A 166 -2.81 2.79 -1.03
N GLU A 167 -3.08 3.72 -0.11
CA GLU A 167 -3.72 3.42 1.16
C GLU A 167 -4.95 4.27 1.37
N ASN A 168 -6.05 3.64 1.76
CA ASN A 168 -7.25 4.32 2.21
C ASN A 168 -7.78 3.71 3.49
N ILE A 169 -8.54 4.51 4.25
CA ILE A 169 -9.26 4.05 5.43
C ILE A 169 -10.71 3.72 5.05
N TYR A 170 -11.17 2.55 5.48
CA TYR A 170 -12.48 2.01 5.22
C TYR A 170 -13.25 1.71 6.51
N TYR A 171 -14.58 1.74 6.41
CA TYR A 171 -15.50 1.33 7.48
C TYR A 171 -16.81 0.82 6.90
N PHE A 172 -17.61 0.15 7.72
CA PHE A 172 -18.96 -0.26 7.34
C PHE A 172 -20.00 0.68 7.94
N GLU A 173 -20.92 1.16 7.09
CA GLU A 173 -22.09 1.93 7.49
C GLU A 173 -23.35 1.24 6.94
N ASN A 174 -24.24 0.82 7.84
CA ASN A 174 -25.46 0.08 7.46
C ASN A 174 -25.18 -1.16 6.57
N GLY A 175 -24.05 -1.83 6.82
CA GLY A 175 -23.60 -3.01 6.06
C GLY A 175 -22.91 -2.70 4.72
N ALA A 176 -22.82 -1.44 4.31
CA ALA A 176 -22.12 -1.02 3.10
C ALA A 176 -20.72 -0.50 3.42
N LEU A 177 -19.73 -0.87 2.60
CA LEU A 177 -18.37 -0.35 2.71
C LEU A 177 -18.34 1.14 2.32
N ARG A 178 -17.70 1.95 3.16
CA ARG A 178 -17.45 3.38 2.96
C ARG A 178 -15.95 3.65 3.06
N GLU A 179 -15.51 4.64 2.31
CA GLU A 179 -14.15 5.19 2.35
C GLU A 179 -14.20 6.54 3.06
N LEU A 180 -13.19 6.84 3.89
CA LEU A 180 -13.00 8.16 4.49
C LEU A 180 -12.29 9.12 3.55
#